data_AF-A0A2G7GA19-F1
#
_entry.id   AF-A0A2G7GA19-F1
#
_cell.length_a   1.000
_cell.length_b   1.000
_cell.length_c   1.000
_cell.angle_alpha   90.00
_cell.angle_beta   90.00
_cell.angle_gamma   90.00
#
_symmetry.space_group_name_H-M   'P 1'
#
loop_
_entity.id
_entity.type
_entity.pdbx_description
1 polymer ?
#
loop_
_entity_poly.entity_id
_entity_poly.type
_entity_poly.pdbx_seq_one_letter_code
_entity_poly.pdbx_strand_id
1 'polypeptide(L)'
;MVAEHLTIRNLTSTPITLKRIERFHPHHDHNIQHMARNFTRVFTNVTRTRAPVAAITDDNEPFVHEDLDIHIEPFQTIHTELRTFIDSDKERVRWFFEVEGERHQVQTPVPTSESATMKALCDEPRFKLTGIYVTPESHLSIYSSANLNAWMGELKDDTLLSSLSIPGTHNSPTCHVAPPSVRCQAVSPREQLENGVRFFDIRVQPQYPEDADKDELALVHSVFPISLTGSKYFRDLMREVNEFLDQNPSETLIISLKREGPGEHTDQQLSRILSDHYARPDSRWYTNPKIPTLGEVRGKVVLIRRFDILDHLKDIHGGAGWGICASGWADNCSNATCPSGQLCIQDFYEVLETENIGEKIKYVQEHCFRAAETCYPFGVLPDHEATKAHPFYINFLSASNFWKLGTWPEKIAGKLNPAAVDYLCRKHGEKDDCDWSTGILVTDWVGLDGDWDLVRCIVGMNARLKLRQDRHEGDN
;
A
#
# COMPACT_ATOMS: atom_id res chain seq x y z
N MET A 1 -7.56 20.91 17.50
CA MET A 1 -7.34 20.70 18.94
C MET A 1 -6.61 19.38 19.06
N VAL A 2 -5.53 19.32 19.83
CA VAL A 2 -4.80 18.07 20.08
C VAL A 2 -5.57 17.30 21.16
N ALA A 3 -5.69 15.98 21.05
CA ALA A 3 -6.34 15.16 22.07
C ALA A 3 -5.69 15.36 23.45
N GLU A 4 -6.47 15.29 24.52
CA GLU A 4 -5.97 15.53 25.88
C GLU A 4 -5.09 14.39 26.40
N HIS A 5 -5.44 13.16 26.04
CA HIS A 5 -4.78 11.94 26.50
C HIS A 5 -4.25 11.09 25.34
N LEU A 6 -3.23 10.31 25.64
CA LEU A 6 -2.60 9.37 24.73
C LEU A 6 -3.52 8.16 24.50
N THR A 7 -3.66 7.75 23.25
CA THR A 7 -4.38 6.53 22.85
C THR A 7 -3.40 5.55 22.23
N ILE A 8 -3.53 4.27 22.55
CA ILE A 8 -2.69 3.21 21.99
C ILE A 8 -3.58 2.16 21.35
N ARG A 9 -3.26 1.76 20.13
CA ARG A 9 -3.95 0.67 19.42
C ARG A 9 -2.97 -0.42 19.05
N ASN A 10 -3.22 -1.63 19.53
CA ASN A 10 -2.48 -2.82 19.13
C ASN A 10 -3.11 -3.37 17.84
N LEU A 11 -2.42 -3.30 16.71
CA LEU A 11 -2.82 -3.89 15.43
C LEU A 11 -2.00 -5.14 15.09
N THR A 12 -1.41 -5.77 16.10
CA THR A 12 -0.68 -7.03 15.97
C THR A 12 -1.53 -8.21 16.42
N SER A 13 -1.14 -9.43 16.06
CA SER A 13 -1.77 -10.66 16.52
C SER A 13 -1.31 -11.11 17.92
N THR A 14 -0.41 -10.36 18.57
CA THR A 14 0.19 -10.70 19.87
C THR A 14 -0.15 -9.60 20.89
N PRO A 15 -0.48 -9.94 22.15
CA PRO A 15 -0.66 -8.93 23.18
C PRO A 15 0.62 -8.10 23.38
N ILE A 16 0.46 -6.81 23.65
CA ILE A 16 1.59 -5.91 23.95
C ILE A 16 1.35 -5.21 25.29
N THR A 17 2.42 -4.90 26.02
CA THR A 17 2.31 -4.18 27.29
C THR A 17 3.18 -2.94 27.25
N LEU A 18 2.59 -1.76 27.49
CA LEU A 18 3.36 -0.53 27.71
C LEU A 18 3.97 -0.57 29.11
N LYS A 19 5.30 -0.66 29.18
CA LYS A 19 6.05 -0.78 30.44
C LYS A 19 6.61 0.54 30.95
N ARG A 20 6.86 1.50 30.05
CA ARG A 20 7.48 2.78 30.43
C ARG A 20 7.24 3.86 29.38
N ILE A 21 7.10 5.10 29.87
CA ILE A 21 7.20 6.31 29.09
C ILE A 21 8.29 7.21 29.66
N GLU A 22 9.02 7.86 28.77
CA GLU A 22 9.96 8.94 29.08
C GLU A 22 9.60 10.18 28.27
N ARG A 23 9.69 11.35 28.88
CA ARG A 23 9.42 12.63 28.23
C ARG A 23 10.66 13.51 28.21
N PHE A 24 10.83 14.19 27.09
CA PHE A 24 11.97 15.04 26.80
C PHE A 24 11.50 16.40 26.32
N HIS A 25 12.17 17.44 26.79
CA HIS A 25 11.97 18.79 26.29
C HIS A 25 12.25 18.87 24.78
N PRO A 26 11.68 19.86 24.09
CA PRO A 26 12.01 20.13 22.69
C PRO A 26 13.51 20.38 22.55
N HIS A 27 14.15 19.85 21.50
CA HIS A 27 15.56 20.10 21.25
C HIS A 27 15.79 21.60 20.98
N HIS A 28 16.71 22.25 21.70
CA HIS A 28 17.14 23.63 21.46
C HIS A 28 18.49 23.61 20.75
N ASP A 29 18.49 23.66 19.42
CA ASP A 29 19.74 23.89 18.68
C ASP A 29 20.04 25.39 18.57
N HIS A 30 21.19 25.81 19.10
CA HIS A 30 21.69 27.19 19.01
C HIS A 30 22.32 27.54 17.65
N ASN A 31 22.22 26.68 16.63
CA ASN A 31 22.87 26.90 15.32
C ASN A 31 21.86 26.98 14.16
N ILE A 32 21.21 28.14 14.04
CA ILE A 32 20.25 28.47 12.97
C ILE A 32 20.94 28.70 11.60
N GLN A 33 22.28 28.77 11.53
CA GLN A 33 22.98 29.21 10.32
C GLN A 33 23.26 28.15 9.23
N HIS A 34 23.00 26.86 9.46
CA HIS A 34 23.26 25.81 8.45
C HIS A 34 22.03 25.14 7.83
N MET A 35 20.80 25.51 8.24
CA MET A 35 19.55 24.91 7.73
C MET A 35 18.91 25.66 6.55
N ALA A 36 19.62 26.59 5.91
CA ALA A 36 19.15 27.29 4.73
C ALA A 36 19.61 26.61 3.44
N ARG A 37 19.08 25.42 3.12
CA ARG A 37 19.09 24.91 1.73
C ARG A 37 17.73 24.31 1.37
N ASN A 38 17.02 25.05 0.51
CA ASN A 38 15.85 24.69 -0.29
C ASN A 38 14.50 24.54 0.45
N PHE A 39 13.97 25.67 0.91
CA PHE A 39 12.56 25.82 1.29
C PHE A 39 11.67 26.05 0.06
N THR A 40 11.26 24.95 -0.58
CA THR A 40 10.07 24.87 -1.46
C THR A 40 9.43 23.48 -1.37
N ARG A 41 9.56 22.81 -0.22
CA ARG A 41 9.06 21.44 0.00
C ARG A 41 7.59 21.43 0.38
N VAL A 42 6.81 20.68 -0.38
CA VAL A 42 5.37 20.52 -0.20
C VAL A 42 5.14 19.52 0.91
N PHE A 43 4.37 19.94 1.92
CA PHE A 43 4.14 19.22 3.17
C PHE A 43 3.10 18.11 2.96
N THR A 44 3.48 16.84 3.18
CA THR A 44 2.67 15.66 2.82
C THR A 44 2.38 14.69 3.97
N ASN A 45 2.55 15.05 5.26
CA ASN A 45 2.50 14.03 6.33
C ASN A 45 1.74 14.42 7.61
N VAL A 46 0.88 13.51 8.10
CA VAL A 46 0.12 13.61 9.38
C VAL A 46 0.82 12.82 10.49
N THR A 47 1.74 11.91 10.15
CA THR A 47 2.53 11.11 11.09
C THR A 47 3.79 11.81 11.61
N ARG A 48 4.13 12.98 11.05
CA ARG A 48 5.37 13.73 11.36
C ARG A 48 5.04 15.18 11.69
N THR A 49 5.76 15.78 12.64
CA THR A 49 5.60 17.20 12.98
C THR A 49 6.08 18.12 11.87
N ARG A 50 5.57 19.36 11.85
CA ARG A 50 5.92 20.41 10.86
C ARG A 50 7.39 20.82 10.83
N ALA A 51 8.18 20.47 11.85
CA ALA A 51 9.61 20.74 11.94
C ALA A 51 10.38 19.42 12.15
N PRO A 52 11.65 19.31 11.70
CA PRO A 52 12.50 18.16 11.99
C PRO A 52 12.58 17.96 13.50
N VAL A 53 12.26 16.75 13.97
CA VAL A 53 12.44 16.37 15.38
C VAL A 53 13.79 15.71 15.52
N ALA A 54 14.61 16.16 16.46
CA ALA A 54 15.85 15.47 16.78
C ALA A 54 15.55 14.10 17.42
N ALA A 55 16.32 13.08 17.02
CA ALA A 55 16.31 11.78 17.68
C ALA A 55 16.67 11.94 19.17
N ILE A 56 16.05 11.14 20.03
CA ILE A 56 16.42 11.06 21.44
C ILE A 56 17.57 10.06 21.55
N THR A 57 18.79 10.55 21.78
CA THR A 57 19.97 9.71 22.01
C THR A 57 20.03 9.26 23.47
N ASP A 58 20.94 8.34 23.78
CA ASP A 58 21.15 7.86 25.16
C ASP A 58 21.69 8.98 26.08
N ASP A 59 22.27 10.04 25.50
CA ASP A 59 22.77 11.21 26.23
C ASP A 59 21.66 12.21 26.62
N ASN A 60 20.44 12.02 26.13
CA ASN A 60 19.31 12.86 26.52
C ASN A 60 18.73 12.34 27.85
N GLU A 61 18.65 13.21 28.85
CA GLU A 61 17.97 12.90 30.12
C GLU A 61 16.48 13.25 30.02
N PRO A 62 15.58 12.32 30.38
CA PRO A 62 14.16 12.61 30.46
C PRO A 62 13.85 13.48 31.67
N PHE A 63 12.94 14.44 31.51
CA PHE A 63 12.49 15.27 32.63
C PHE A 63 11.35 14.59 33.42
N VAL A 64 10.62 13.67 32.77
CA VAL A 64 9.63 12.80 33.39
C VAL A 64 9.86 11.36 32.93
N HIS A 65 9.76 10.45 33.89
CA HIS A 65 9.86 9.02 33.71
C HIS A 65 8.75 8.34 34.50
N GLU A 66 7.96 7.52 33.81
CA GLU A 66 6.82 6.81 34.38
C GLU A 66 6.93 5.32 34.02
N ASP A 67 7.06 4.45 35.02
CA ASP A 67 6.92 3.00 34.86
C ASP A 67 5.43 2.63 34.91
N LEU A 68 5.02 1.79 33.97
CA LEU A 68 3.63 1.47 33.66
C LEU A 68 3.49 -0.05 33.49
N ASP A 69 2.24 -0.51 33.48
CA ASP A 69 1.91 -1.90 33.14
C ASP A 69 0.55 -1.95 32.44
N ILE A 70 0.43 -1.22 31.32
CA ILE A 70 -0.81 -1.15 30.55
C ILE A 70 -0.79 -2.26 29.51
N HIS A 71 -1.56 -3.32 29.79
CA HIS A 71 -1.73 -4.46 28.88
C HIS A 71 -2.75 -4.16 27.79
N ILE A 72 -2.42 -4.52 26.54
CA ILE A 72 -3.24 -4.25 25.36
C ILE A 72 -3.37 -5.53 24.52
N GLU A 73 -4.58 -6.07 24.46
CA GLU A 73 -4.89 -7.29 23.71
C GLU A 73 -4.73 -7.09 22.19
N PRO A 74 -4.53 -8.18 21.41
CA PRO A 74 -4.51 -8.12 19.95
C PRO A 74 -5.73 -7.39 19.40
N PHE A 75 -5.51 -6.45 18.49
CA PHE A 75 -6.57 -5.69 17.82
C PHE A 75 -7.40 -4.78 18.76
N GLN A 76 -6.91 -4.51 19.98
CA GLN A 76 -7.56 -3.63 20.95
C GLN A 76 -7.06 -2.17 20.88
N THR A 77 -7.97 -1.22 21.13
CA THR A 77 -7.65 0.19 21.38
C THR A 77 -7.85 0.52 22.85
N ILE A 78 -6.84 1.14 23.49
CA ILE A 78 -6.93 1.65 24.86
C ILE A 78 -6.77 3.17 24.85
N HIS A 79 -7.72 3.85 25.47
CA HIS A 79 -7.61 5.26 25.84
C HIS A 79 -7.00 5.32 27.23
N THR A 80 -5.82 5.94 27.34
CA THR A 80 -5.08 5.99 28.62
C THR A 80 -5.42 7.26 29.39
N GLU A 81 -5.06 7.29 30.68
CA GLU A 81 -5.08 8.51 31.50
C GLU A 81 -3.79 9.34 31.35
N LEU A 82 -2.88 8.92 30.46
CA LEU A 82 -1.60 9.59 30.24
C LEU A 82 -1.84 10.84 29.37
N ARG A 83 -1.47 12.01 29.86
CA ARG A 83 -1.64 13.27 29.11
C ARG A 83 -0.81 13.27 27.83
N THR A 84 -1.28 13.96 26.79
CA THR A 84 -0.49 14.11 25.56
C THR A 84 0.84 14.81 25.84
N PHE A 85 0.83 15.90 26.62
CA PHE A 85 1.99 16.64 27.05
C PHE A 85 1.82 17.13 28.49
N ILE A 86 2.92 17.47 29.16
CA ILE A 86 2.93 18.00 30.54
C ILE A 86 3.16 19.52 30.52
N ASP A 87 4.26 19.93 29.90
CA ASP A 87 4.74 21.30 29.82
C ASP A 87 4.47 21.93 28.43
N SER A 88 4.62 21.15 27.35
CA SER A 88 4.45 21.65 25.98
C SER A 88 4.08 20.56 24.97
N ASP A 89 3.21 20.91 24.03
CA ASP A 89 2.86 20.14 22.83
C ASP A 89 4.03 19.82 21.88
N LYS A 90 5.25 20.31 22.18
CA LYS A 90 6.49 20.03 21.45
C LYS A 90 7.39 19.01 22.15
N GLU A 91 6.95 18.46 23.28
CA GLU A 91 7.64 17.37 23.95
C GLU A 91 7.87 16.18 23.01
N ARG A 92 8.99 15.48 23.24
CA ARG A 92 9.26 14.19 22.63
C ARG A 92 9.04 13.12 23.67
N VAL A 93 8.46 12.01 23.25
CA VAL A 93 8.09 10.87 24.10
C VAL A 93 8.84 9.65 23.60
N ARG A 94 9.51 8.93 24.51
CA ARG A 94 10.06 7.59 24.23
C ARG A 94 9.21 6.56 24.94
N TRP A 95 8.74 5.58 24.20
CA TRP A 95 7.85 4.52 24.65
C TRP A 95 8.60 3.21 24.71
N PHE A 96 8.29 2.39 25.72
CA PHE A 96 8.85 1.05 25.87
C PHE A 96 7.72 0.04 25.98
N PHE A 97 7.66 -0.85 25.01
CA PHE A 97 6.69 -1.94 24.94
C PHE A 97 7.39 -3.27 25.19
N GLU A 98 6.66 -4.20 25.80
CA GLU A 98 7.07 -5.59 26.00
C GLU A 98 6.11 -6.52 25.28
N VAL A 99 6.66 -7.49 24.54
CA VAL A 99 5.94 -8.53 23.80
C VAL A 99 6.60 -9.87 24.09
N GLU A 100 5.93 -10.76 24.81
CA GLU A 100 6.46 -12.06 25.26
C GLU A 100 7.88 -11.99 25.89
N GLY A 101 8.16 -10.91 26.63
CA GLY A 101 9.45 -10.66 27.28
C GLY A 101 10.49 -9.92 26.43
N GLU A 102 10.24 -9.70 25.14
CA GLU A 102 11.07 -8.85 24.28
C GLU A 102 10.67 -7.38 24.43
N ARG A 103 11.66 -6.51 24.68
CA ARG A 103 11.42 -5.06 24.83
C ARG A 103 11.74 -4.32 23.55
N HIS A 104 10.83 -3.43 23.17
CA HIS A 104 10.92 -2.58 22.00
C HIS A 104 10.71 -1.12 22.39
N GLN A 105 11.45 -0.22 21.75
CA GLN A 105 11.28 1.21 21.96
C GLN A 105 10.91 1.96 20.68
N VAL A 106 10.14 3.03 20.84
CA VAL A 106 9.82 3.98 19.75
C VAL A 106 9.78 5.39 20.30
N GLN A 107 10.15 6.37 19.47
CA GLN A 107 10.01 7.77 19.78
C GLN A 107 8.79 8.36 19.05
N THR A 108 8.02 9.21 19.74
CA THR A 108 7.00 10.05 19.11
C THR A 108 7.19 11.52 19.53
N PRO A 109 6.92 12.49 18.65
CA PRO A 109 6.71 12.34 17.22
C PRO A 109 7.96 11.76 16.52
N VAL A 110 7.75 10.93 15.49
CA VAL A 110 8.85 10.25 14.79
C VAL A 110 9.67 11.28 14.00
N PRO A 111 11.01 11.34 14.16
CA PRO A 111 11.89 12.20 13.36
C PRO A 111 11.71 11.99 11.85
N THR A 112 11.81 13.07 11.06
CA THR A 112 11.73 13.01 9.58
C THR A 112 12.77 12.11 8.91
N SER A 113 13.83 11.75 9.62
CA SER A 113 14.98 10.96 9.15
C SER A 113 14.99 9.52 9.64
N GLU A 114 14.02 9.09 10.45
CA GLU A 114 14.00 7.76 11.06
C GLU A 114 12.77 6.94 10.61
N SER A 115 12.96 5.63 10.55
CA SER A 115 11.89 4.68 10.24
C SER A 115 10.89 4.63 11.40
N ALA A 116 9.60 4.44 11.11
CA ALA A 116 8.58 4.10 12.10
C ALA A 116 8.80 2.73 12.78
N THR A 117 9.84 1.98 12.38
CA THR A 117 10.22 0.68 12.97
C THR A 117 10.74 0.88 14.39
N MET A 118 10.19 0.13 15.33
CA MET A 118 10.59 0.13 16.74
C MET A 118 11.95 -0.54 16.91
N LYS A 119 12.83 0.07 17.70
CA LYS A 119 14.15 -0.50 18.03
C LYS A 119 13.96 -1.60 19.08
N ALA A 120 14.29 -2.83 18.74
CA ALA A 120 14.38 -3.91 19.72
C ALA A 120 15.56 -3.67 20.67
N LEU A 121 15.38 -4.02 21.94
CA LEU A 121 16.40 -3.90 23.00
C LEU A 121 17.07 -5.24 23.30
N CYS A 122 17.08 -6.14 22.32
CA CYS A 122 17.80 -7.41 22.34
C CYS A 122 18.53 -7.62 21.01
N ASP A 123 19.51 -8.51 21.00
CA ASP A 123 20.39 -8.72 19.84
C ASP A 123 19.68 -9.50 18.71
N GLU A 124 18.78 -10.41 19.06
CA GLU A 124 18.06 -11.29 18.12
C GLU A 124 16.54 -11.22 18.35
N PRO A 125 15.87 -10.13 17.92
CA PRO A 125 14.43 -9.98 18.15
C PRO A 125 13.63 -10.97 17.31
N ARG A 126 12.66 -11.64 17.94
CA ARG A 126 11.69 -12.48 17.21
C ARG A 126 10.57 -11.62 16.64
N PHE A 127 10.24 -10.50 17.29
CA PHE A 127 9.24 -9.55 16.79
C PHE A 127 9.89 -8.36 16.12
N LYS A 128 9.32 -7.93 15.00
CA LYS A 128 9.60 -6.62 14.41
C LYS A 128 8.30 -5.83 14.49
N LEU A 129 8.34 -4.62 15.05
CA LEU A 129 7.16 -3.82 15.30
C LEU A 129 7.33 -2.42 14.68
N THR A 130 6.24 -1.85 14.19
CA THR A 130 6.20 -0.48 13.65
C THR A 130 5.23 0.33 14.50
N GLY A 131 5.67 1.48 15.03
CA GLY A 131 4.81 2.43 15.71
C GLY A 131 4.46 3.61 14.80
N ILE A 132 3.18 3.79 14.48
CA ILE A 132 2.69 4.91 13.67
C ILE A 132 1.89 5.86 14.56
N TYR A 133 2.35 7.10 14.67
CA TYR A 133 1.77 8.10 15.56
C TYR A 133 0.99 9.17 14.81
N VAL A 134 -0.33 9.22 14.99
CA VAL A 134 -1.21 10.25 14.44
C VAL A 134 -1.20 11.44 15.40
N THR A 135 -0.37 12.44 15.08
CA THR A 135 -0.08 13.57 15.98
C THR A 135 -1.32 14.38 16.39
N PRO A 136 -2.25 14.76 15.50
CA PRO A 136 -3.43 15.55 15.89
C PRO A 136 -4.36 14.84 16.90
N GLU A 137 -4.27 13.52 16.96
CA GLU A 137 -5.18 12.64 17.71
C GLU A 137 -4.47 11.96 18.89
N SER A 138 -3.19 12.26 19.09
CA SER A 138 -2.33 11.66 20.11
C SER A 138 -2.40 10.13 20.15
N HIS A 139 -2.48 9.51 18.97
CA HIS A 139 -2.81 8.10 18.82
C HIS A 139 -1.61 7.33 18.26
N LEU A 140 -1.11 6.36 19.03
CA LEU A 140 -0.05 5.44 18.61
C LEU A 140 -0.66 4.09 18.20
N SER A 141 -0.55 3.73 16.92
CA SER A 141 -0.91 2.41 16.43
C SER A 141 0.35 1.55 16.26
N ILE A 142 0.33 0.32 16.76
CA ILE A 142 1.46 -0.61 16.70
C ILE A 142 1.10 -1.75 15.76
N TYR A 143 1.88 -1.91 14.70
CA TYR A 143 1.75 -2.96 13.70
C TYR A 143 2.89 -3.97 13.83
N SER A 144 2.66 -5.22 13.40
CA SER A 144 3.77 -6.12 13.10
C SER A 144 4.51 -5.58 11.87
N SER A 145 5.81 -5.35 11.96
CA SER A 145 6.64 -5.06 10.80
C SER A 145 6.89 -6.37 10.05
N ALA A 146 6.00 -6.69 9.12
CA ALA A 146 6.29 -7.74 8.15
C ALA A 146 7.60 -7.39 7.41
N ASN A 147 8.34 -8.41 7.01
CA ASN A 147 9.49 -8.21 6.13
C ASN A 147 8.99 -7.71 4.78
N LEU A 148 9.01 -6.40 4.52
CA LEU A 148 8.26 -5.79 3.41
C LEU A 148 8.62 -6.36 2.02
N ASN A 149 9.85 -6.82 1.79
CA ASN A 149 10.21 -7.47 0.52
C ASN A 149 9.70 -8.92 0.40
N ALA A 150 9.21 -9.54 1.48
CA ALA A 150 8.77 -10.94 1.53
C ALA A 150 7.55 -11.15 2.46
N TRP A 151 6.65 -10.17 2.56
CA TRP A 151 5.60 -10.17 3.58
C TRP A 151 4.51 -11.23 3.35
N MET A 152 4.29 -11.64 2.09
CA MET A 152 3.32 -12.69 1.78
C MET A 152 3.80 -14.07 2.25
N GLY A 153 5.09 -14.24 2.57
CA GLY A 153 5.65 -15.48 3.13
C GLY A 153 5.13 -15.84 4.52
N GLU A 154 4.52 -14.91 5.25
CA GLU A 154 3.91 -15.16 6.57
C GLU A 154 2.48 -15.72 6.50
N LEU A 155 1.89 -15.77 5.31
CA LEU A 155 0.50 -16.17 5.07
C LEU A 155 0.45 -17.56 4.45
N LYS A 156 -0.62 -18.32 4.69
CA LYS A 156 -0.76 -19.70 4.19
C LYS A 156 -1.15 -19.74 2.71
N ASP A 157 -0.86 -20.87 2.06
CA ASP A 157 -1.09 -21.05 0.63
C ASP A 157 -2.57 -21.08 0.23
N ASP A 158 -3.44 -21.46 1.16
CA ASP A 158 -4.90 -21.50 0.98
C ASP A 158 -5.57 -20.11 1.08
N THR A 159 -4.79 -19.04 1.31
CA THR A 159 -5.29 -17.67 1.36
C THR A 159 -5.78 -17.24 -0.02
N LEU A 160 -7.04 -16.81 -0.18
CA LEU A 160 -7.49 -16.23 -1.44
C LEU A 160 -6.78 -14.89 -1.69
N LEU A 161 -6.23 -14.67 -2.90
CA LEU A 161 -5.44 -13.46 -3.16
C LEU A 161 -6.26 -12.17 -2.99
N SER A 162 -7.57 -12.21 -3.25
CA SER A 162 -8.48 -11.07 -3.05
C SER A 162 -8.76 -10.73 -1.59
N SER A 163 -8.44 -11.62 -0.64
CA SER A 163 -8.60 -11.33 0.79
C SER A 163 -7.51 -10.44 1.36
N LEU A 164 -6.37 -10.34 0.66
CA LEU A 164 -5.20 -9.62 1.15
C LEU A 164 -5.40 -8.11 1.12
N SER A 165 -4.87 -7.44 2.14
CA SER A 165 -4.63 -6.00 2.12
C SER A 165 -3.34 -5.74 1.36
N ILE A 166 -3.45 -5.26 0.11
CA ILE A 166 -2.32 -5.14 -0.82
C ILE A 166 -2.01 -3.66 -1.11
N PRO A 167 -0.77 -3.19 -0.88
CA PRO A 167 -0.33 -1.91 -1.38
C PRO A 167 -0.12 -1.98 -2.89
N GLY A 168 -0.70 -1.04 -3.61
CA GLY A 168 -0.54 -0.85 -5.05
C GLY A 168 -0.03 0.53 -5.40
N THR A 169 0.50 0.68 -6.61
CA THR A 169 0.94 1.97 -7.16
C THR A 169 0.27 2.27 -8.49
N HIS A 170 -0.22 3.50 -8.64
CA HIS A 170 -0.86 3.98 -9.86
C HIS A 170 0.21 4.41 -10.87
N ASN A 171 0.05 3.98 -12.13
CA ASN A 171 1.04 4.15 -13.19
C ASN A 171 2.49 3.94 -12.68
N SER A 172 2.74 2.74 -12.13
CA SER A 172 3.88 2.40 -11.27
C SER A 172 5.28 2.84 -11.74
N PRO A 173 5.63 2.82 -13.04
CA PRO A 173 6.98 3.21 -13.49
C PRO A 173 7.18 4.73 -13.65
N THR A 174 6.18 5.57 -13.35
CA THR A 174 6.22 7.03 -13.53
C THR A 174 7.03 7.77 -12.45
N CYS A 175 8.26 7.33 -12.20
CA CYS A 175 9.20 7.92 -11.24
C CYS A 175 10.30 8.79 -11.89
N HIS A 176 10.35 8.84 -13.22
CA HIS A 176 11.39 9.53 -13.96
C HIS A 176 11.16 11.04 -14.05
N VAL A 177 12.18 11.74 -14.56
CA VAL A 177 12.06 13.15 -14.93
C VAL A 177 11.03 13.28 -16.06
N ALA A 178 9.88 13.85 -15.73
CA ALA A 178 8.73 14.08 -16.61
C ALA A 178 8.02 15.38 -16.21
N PRO A 179 7.10 15.92 -17.03
CA PRO A 179 6.22 17.00 -16.58
C PRO A 179 5.54 16.62 -15.26
N PRO A 180 5.37 17.56 -14.30
CA PRO A 180 4.87 17.22 -12.96
C PRO A 180 3.49 16.53 -12.94
N SER A 181 2.64 16.81 -13.93
CA SER A 181 1.32 16.18 -14.07
C SER A 181 1.36 14.74 -14.58
N VAL A 182 2.51 14.25 -15.03
CA VAL A 182 2.75 12.88 -15.54
C VAL A 182 3.43 11.99 -14.48
N ARG A 183 4.14 12.60 -13.53
CA ARG A 183 4.87 11.86 -12.49
C ARG A 183 3.91 11.47 -11.35
N CYS A 184 3.63 10.18 -11.24
CA CYS A 184 2.76 9.63 -10.19
C CYS A 184 3.56 9.01 -9.03
N GLN A 185 4.83 8.64 -9.26
CA GLN A 185 5.64 7.93 -8.27
C GLN A 185 6.93 8.68 -7.89
N ALA A 186 7.30 8.54 -6.61
CA ALA A 186 8.52 9.12 -6.08
C ALA A 186 9.75 8.25 -6.37
N VAL A 187 9.57 6.94 -6.37
CA VAL A 187 10.61 5.90 -6.33
C VAL A 187 10.45 4.85 -7.44
N SER A 188 11.50 4.08 -7.72
CA SER A 188 11.52 3.09 -8.81
C SER A 188 10.60 1.89 -8.53
N PRO A 189 10.15 1.14 -9.56
CA PRO A 189 9.41 -0.11 -9.38
C PRO A 189 10.14 -1.13 -8.49
N ARG A 190 11.45 -1.27 -8.65
CA ARG A 190 12.27 -2.11 -7.76
C ARG A 190 12.13 -1.71 -6.29
N GLU A 191 12.26 -0.41 -5.98
CA GLU A 191 12.14 0.10 -4.61
C GLU A 191 10.71 -0.06 -4.07
N GLN A 192 9.69 0.08 -4.92
CA GLN A 192 8.29 -0.21 -4.56
C GLN A 192 8.11 -1.67 -4.14
N LEU A 193 8.67 -2.63 -4.89
CA LEU A 193 8.60 -4.06 -4.56
C LEU A 193 9.33 -4.37 -3.25
N GLU A 194 10.54 -3.83 -3.07
CA GLU A 194 11.33 -4.01 -1.85
C GLU A 194 10.63 -3.48 -0.59
N ASN A 195 9.72 -2.50 -0.75
CA ASN A 195 8.97 -1.90 0.35
C ASN A 195 7.50 -2.36 0.42
N GLY A 196 7.14 -3.46 -0.24
CA GLY A 196 5.88 -4.18 0.02
C GLY A 196 4.76 -3.99 -1.01
N VAL A 197 4.97 -3.18 -2.04
CA VAL A 197 4.00 -3.04 -3.14
C VAL A 197 3.88 -4.37 -3.89
N ARG A 198 2.64 -4.85 -4.11
CA ARG A 198 2.35 -6.10 -4.83
C ARG A 198 1.22 -5.96 -5.86
N PHE A 199 0.87 -4.73 -6.19
CA PHE A 199 -0.01 -4.41 -7.31
C PHE A 199 0.57 -3.25 -8.13
N PHE A 200 0.73 -3.46 -9.43
CA PHE A 200 1.15 -2.42 -10.37
C PHE A 200 0.04 -2.10 -11.38
N ASP A 201 -0.36 -0.83 -11.47
CA ASP A 201 -1.08 -0.30 -12.63
C ASP A 201 -0.06 0.09 -13.70
N ILE A 202 -0.04 -0.66 -14.80
CA ILE A 202 0.90 -0.48 -15.90
C ILE A 202 0.15 -0.06 -17.15
N ARG A 203 0.63 1.00 -17.78
CA ARG A 203 0.03 1.56 -18.99
C ARG A 203 1.03 1.53 -20.13
N VAL A 204 0.63 0.88 -21.22
CA VAL A 204 1.53 0.55 -22.32
C VAL A 204 0.98 0.97 -23.68
N GLN A 205 1.88 1.30 -24.58
CA GLN A 205 1.63 1.57 -25.98
C GLN A 205 2.46 0.62 -26.86
N PRO A 206 1.83 -0.21 -27.70
CA PRO A 206 2.54 -0.96 -28.74
C PRO A 206 3.35 -0.04 -29.66
N GLN A 207 4.62 -0.36 -29.92
CA GLN A 207 5.47 0.44 -30.82
C GLN A 207 5.44 -0.07 -32.26
N TYR A 208 5.50 -1.39 -32.45
CA TYR A 208 5.53 -2.03 -33.78
C TYR A 208 4.43 -3.10 -33.90
N PRO A 209 3.15 -2.74 -33.72
CA PRO A 209 2.08 -3.73 -33.59
C PRO A 209 1.76 -4.52 -34.86
N GLU A 210 2.22 -4.06 -36.03
CA GLU A 210 2.08 -4.78 -37.31
C GLU A 210 3.16 -5.84 -37.52
N ASP A 211 4.27 -5.78 -36.77
CA ASP A 211 5.34 -6.76 -36.83
C ASP A 211 5.06 -7.85 -35.79
N ALA A 212 4.96 -9.10 -36.24
CA ALA A 212 4.65 -10.22 -35.37
C ALA A 212 5.79 -10.55 -34.41
N ASP A 213 7.03 -10.31 -34.83
CA ASP A 213 8.24 -10.67 -34.11
C ASP A 213 8.67 -9.61 -33.08
N LYS A 214 7.96 -8.48 -33.04
CA LYS A 214 8.23 -7.37 -32.12
C LYS A 214 7.35 -7.45 -30.88
N ASP A 215 7.98 -7.23 -29.73
CA ASP A 215 7.34 -7.26 -28.42
C ASP A 215 7.37 -5.89 -27.71
N GLU A 216 7.78 -4.85 -28.43
CA GLU A 216 8.08 -3.56 -27.84
C GLU A 216 6.80 -2.84 -27.40
N LEU A 217 6.64 -2.76 -26.07
CA LEU A 217 5.59 -2.01 -25.39
C LEU A 217 6.24 -0.85 -24.64
N ALA A 218 6.00 0.38 -25.10
CA ALA A 218 6.48 1.57 -24.41
C ALA A 218 5.60 1.90 -23.20
N LEU A 219 6.20 2.32 -22.11
CA LEU A 219 5.51 2.77 -20.90
C LEU A 219 5.09 4.23 -21.07
N VAL A 220 3.81 4.51 -20.84
CA VAL A 220 3.18 5.80 -21.14
C VAL A 220 2.24 6.25 -20.03
N HIS A 221 1.90 7.53 -20.04
CA HIS A 221 0.85 8.10 -19.20
C HIS A 221 -0.03 8.98 -20.09
N SER A 222 -1.24 8.51 -20.41
CA SER A 222 -2.08 9.11 -21.45
C SER A 222 -1.29 9.18 -22.77
N VAL A 223 -1.20 10.35 -23.40
CA VAL A 223 -0.46 10.57 -24.65
C VAL A 223 1.03 10.87 -24.45
N PHE A 224 1.52 10.88 -23.21
CA PHE A 224 2.89 11.29 -22.88
C PHE A 224 3.80 10.10 -22.56
N PRO A 225 5.08 10.14 -22.96
CA PRO A 225 6.06 9.20 -22.43
C PRO A 225 6.30 9.48 -20.94
N ILE A 226 6.58 8.43 -20.17
CA ILE A 226 6.83 8.56 -18.73
C ILE A 226 8.20 9.18 -18.38
N SER A 227 9.03 9.49 -19.37
CA SER A 227 10.38 10.02 -19.19
C SER A 227 10.79 10.96 -20.32
N LEU A 228 11.37 12.11 -19.97
CA LEU A 228 11.95 13.06 -20.91
C LEU A 228 13.37 12.68 -21.38
N THR A 229 13.98 11.64 -20.80
CA THR A 229 15.34 11.21 -21.12
C THR A 229 15.40 9.96 -22.00
N GLY A 230 14.26 9.57 -22.58
CA GLY A 230 14.13 8.45 -23.51
C GLY A 230 13.00 7.50 -23.13
N SER A 231 12.50 6.75 -24.12
CA SER A 231 11.44 5.76 -23.92
C SER A 231 11.86 4.70 -22.89
N LYS A 232 10.88 4.27 -22.10
CA LYS A 232 10.99 3.16 -21.15
C LYS A 232 10.09 2.04 -21.62
N TYR A 233 10.53 0.80 -21.48
CA TYR A 233 9.85 -0.35 -22.08
C TYR A 233 9.39 -1.35 -21.02
N PHE A 234 8.27 -1.99 -21.30
CA PHE A 234 7.69 -3.01 -20.43
C PHE A 234 8.63 -4.21 -20.22
N ARG A 235 9.40 -4.59 -21.24
CA ARG A 235 10.42 -5.64 -21.16
C ARG A 235 11.43 -5.39 -20.04
N ASP A 236 11.89 -4.15 -19.85
CA ASP A 236 12.86 -3.82 -18.82
C ASP A 236 12.23 -3.86 -17.43
N LEU A 237 11.01 -3.33 -17.28
CA LEU A 237 10.24 -3.45 -16.04
C LEU A 237 10.00 -4.92 -15.66
N MET A 238 9.62 -5.76 -16.63
CA MET A 238 9.39 -7.18 -16.37
C MET A 238 10.66 -7.93 -15.95
N ARG A 239 11.84 -7.46 -16.38
CA ARG A 239 13.12 -7.99 -15.90
C ARG A 239 13.30 -7.74 -14.41
N GLU A 240 13.08 -6.50 -13.96
CA GLU A 240 13.16 -6.15 -12.52
C GLU A 240 12.13 -6.93 -11.68
N VAL A 241 10.91 -7.11 -12.21
CA VAL A 241 9.86 -7.91 -11.57
C VAL A 241 10.28 -9.37 -11.45
N ASN A 242 10.81 -9.96 -12.52
CA ASN A 242 11.24 -11.36 -12.50
C ASN A 242 12.38 -11.57 -11.51
N GLU A 243 13.39 -10.69 -11.53
CA GLU A 243 14.51 -10.74 -10.58
C GLU A 243 14.03 -10.59 -9.13
N PHE A 244 13.05 -9.74 -8.87
CA PHE A 244 12.44 -9.61 -7.55
C PHE A 244 11.74 -10.90 -7.10
N LEU A 245 10.92 -11.51 -7.95
CA LEU A 245 10.21 -12.75 -7.64
C LEU A 245 11.16 -13.95 -7.50
N ASP A 246 12.29 -13.96 -8.23
CA ASP A 246 13.31 -14.99 -8.07
C ASP A 246 14.01 -14.91 -6.71
N GLN A 247 14.23 -13.69 -6.21
CA GLN A 247 14.81 -13.43 -4.89
C GLN A 247 13.81 -13.60 -3.74
N ASN A 248 12.51 -13.47 -4.02
CA ASN A 248 11.43 -13.52 -3.04
C ASN A 248 10.33 -14.49 -3.53
N PRO A 249 10.59 -15.80 -3.59
CA PRO A 249 9.68 -16.78 -4.20
C PRO A 249 8.37 -16.96 -3.42
N SER A 250 8.28 -16.45 -2.19
CA SER A 250 7.03 -16.40 -1.43
C SER A 250 6.02 -15.40 -2.00
N GLU A 251 6.48 -14.42 -2.78
CA GLU A 251 5.67 -13.30 -3.22
C GLU A 251 4.99 -13.58 -4.56
N THR A 252 3.97 -12.79 -4.87
CA THR A 252 3.33 -12.71 -6.20
C THR A 252 3.12 -11.25 -6.55
N LEU A 253 3.11 -10.91 -7.84
CA LEU A 253 2.78 -9.55 -8.29
C LEU A 253 1.47 -9.57 -9.10
N ILE A 254 0.54 -8.68 -8.77
CA ILE A 254 -0.61 -8.41 -9.62
C ILE A 254 -0.24 -7.27 -10.57
N ILE A 255 -0.36 -7.51 -11.88
CA ILE A 255 -0.21 -6.45 -12.89
C ILE A 255 -1.57 -6.19 -13.51
N SER A 256 -2.10 -4.99 -13.25
CA SER A 256 -3.21 -4.41 -14.00
C SER A 256 -2.64 -3.71 -15.23
N LEU A 257 -2.94 -4.23 -16.42
CA LEU A 257 -2.39 -3.72 -17.66
C LEU A 257 -3.45 -3.04 -18.52
N LYS A 258 -3.18 -1.82 -18.97
CA LYS A 258 -4.04 -1.02 -19.83
C LYS A 258 -3.29 -0.53 -21.06
N ARG A 259 -3.95 -0.53 -22.22
CA ARG A 259 -3.45 0.16 -23.41
C ARG A 259 -3.69 1.67 -23.30
N GLU A 260 -2.64 2.45 -23.51
CA GLU A 260 -2.70 3.91 -23.66
C GLU A 260 -1.71 4.37 -24.74
N GLY A 261 -1.52 5.68 -24.89
CA GLY A 261 -0.67 6.29 -25.89
C GLY A 261 -1.44 6.83 -27.10
N PRO A 262 -0.81 7.68 -27.93
CA PRO A 262 -1.42 8.21 -29.15
C PRO A 262 -1.58 7.14 -30.24
N GLY A 263 -2.37 7.46 -31.27
CA GLY A 263 -2.53 6.64 -32.47
C GLY A 263 -3.66 5.61 -32.42
N GLU A 264 -3.77 4.83 -33.49
CA GLU A 264 -4.89 3.91 -33.75
C GLU A 264 -4.58 2.45 -33.36
N HIS A 265 -3.70 2.25 -32.37
CA HIS A 265 -3.35 0.90 -31.90
C HIS A 265 -4.54 0.26 -31.18
N THR A 266 -4.72 -1.05 -31.34
CA THR A 266 -5.91 -1.77 -30.83
C THR A 266 -5.59 -2.64 -29.61
N ASP A 267 -6.62 -2.98 -28.85
CA ASP A 267 -6.51 -3.93 -27.74
C ASP A 267 -6.09 -5.32 -28.23
N GLN A 268 -6.56 -5.72 -29.41
CA GLN A 268 -6.20 -6.98 -30.04
C GLN A 268 -4.69 -7.05 -30.31
N GLN A 269 -4.08 -5.97 -30.79
CA GLN A 269 -2.62 -5.88 -30.97
C GLN A 269 -1.88 -6.02 -29.65
N LEU A 270 -2.33 -5.36 -28.58
CA LEU A 270 -1.73 -5.52 -27.25
C LEU A 270 -1.86 -6.96 -26.75
N SER A 271 -3.05 -7.57 -26.87
CA SER A 271 -3.30 -8.94 -26.43
C SER A 271 -2.43 -9.96 -27.17
N ARG A 272 -2.20 -9.74 -28.48
CA ARG A 272 -1.26 -10.53 -29.29
C ARG A 272 0.15 -10.44 -28.74
N ILE A 273 0.68 -9.21 -28.61
CA ILE A 273 2.05 -8.97 -28.14
C ILE A 273 2.28 -9.62 -26.77
N LEU A 274 1.33 -9.48 -25.84
CA LEU A 274 1.47 -10.07 -24.51
C LEU A 274 1.46 -11.59 -24.54
N SER A 275 0.51 -12.21 -25.25
CA SER A 275 0.39 -13.67 -25.30
C SER A 275 1.58 -14.32 -26.01
N ASP A 276 2.07 -13.71 -27.10
CA ASP A 276 3.19 -14.24 -27.90
C ASP A 276 4.55 -14.09 -27.18
N HIS A 277 4.76 -12.97 -26.47
CA HIS A 277 6.11 -12.59 -26.03
C HIS A 277 6.33 -12.56 -24.52
N TYR A 278 5.28 -12.30 -23.72
CA TYR A 278 5.42 -12.09 -22.26
C TYR A 278 4.76 -13.20 -21.46
N ALA A 279 3.48 -13.46 -21.71
CA ALA A 279 2.59 -14.34 -20.95
C ALA A 279 2.30 -15.63 -21.72
N ARG A 280 3.38 -16.25 -22.22
CA ARG A 280 3.35 -17.57 -22.88
C ARG A 280 2.94 -18.69 -21.90
N PRO A 281 2.44 -19.84 -22.38
CA PRO A 281 2.01 -20.95 -21.52
C PRO A 281 3.08 -21.47 -20.55
N ASP A 282 4.37 -21.37 -20.91
CA ASP A 282 5.51 -21.81 -20.10
C ASP A 282 6.12 -20.69 -19.23
N SER A 283 5.55 -19.48 -19.28
CA SER A 283 6.00 -18.34 -18.49
C SER A 283 5.48 -18.38 -17.05
N ARG A 284 5.96 -17.47 -16.21
CA ARG A 284 5.45 -17.29 -14.84
C ARG A 284 4.13 -16.52 -14.75
N TRP A 285 3.51 -16.16 -15.88
CA TRP A 285 2.24 -15.44 -15.86
C TRP A 285 1.08 -16.37 -15.53
N TYR A 286 0.32 -16.00 -14.52
CA TYR A 286 -0.97 -16.59 -14.23
C TYR A 286 -2.05 -15.90 -15.06
N THR A 287 -2.59 -16.64 -16.02
CA THR A 287 -3.56 -16.16 -17.02
C THR A 287 -4.90 -16.88 -16.96
N ASN A 288 -5.11 -17.73 -15.96
CA ASN A 288 -6.42 -18.32 -15.71
C ASN A 288 -7.39 -17.21 -15.24
N PRO A 289 -8.58 -17.05 -15.86
CA PRO A 289 -9.56 -15.98 -15.56
C PRO A 289 -10.34 -16.25 -14.25
N LYS A 290 -9.63 -16.59 -13.18
CA LYS A 290 -10.15 -16.93 -11.86
C LYS A 290 -9.25 -16.31 -10.80
N ILE A 291 -9.85 -15.74 -9.76
CA ILE A 291 -9.09 -15.25 -8.59
C ILE A 291 -8.36 -16.44 -7.94
N PRO A 292 -7.01 -16.41 -7.89
CA PRO A 292 -6.22 -17.51 -7.35
C PRO A 292 -6.09 -17.42 -5.83
N THR A 293 -5.76 -18.54 -5.21
CA THR A 293 -5.12 -18.57 -3.88
C THR A 293 -3.66 -18.16 -3.98
N LEU A 294 -3.08 -17.74 -2.86
CA LEU A 294 -1.69 -17.31 -2.77
C LEU A 294 -0.74 -18.44 -3.22
N GLY A 295 -1.00 -19.68 -2.79
CA GLY A 295 -0.21 -20.86 -3.18
C GLY A 295 -0.20 -21.13 -4.68
N GLU A 296 -1.32 -20.85 -5.39
CA GLU A 296 -1.39 -21.01 -6.85
C GLU A 296 -0.47 -20.03 -7.60
N VAL A 297 -0.08 -18.91 -6.97
CA VAL A 297 0.60 -17.80 -7.64
C VAL A 297 1.91 -17.32 -7.01
N ARG A 298 2.41 -17.97 -5.97
CA ARG A 298 3.77 -17.69 -5.49
C ARG A 298 4.80 -17.81 -6.62
N GLY A 299 5.69 -16.83 -6.72
CA GLY A 299 6.66 -16.68 -7.80
C GLY A 299 6.08 -16.29 -9.17
N LYS A 300 4.78 -16.00 -9.26
CA LYS A 300 4.07 -15.70 -10.52
C LYS A 300 3.62 -14.24 -10.61
N VAL A 301 3.19 -13.87 -11.81
CA VAL A 301 2.57 -12.59 -12.11
C VAL A 301 1.12 -12.81 -12.50
N VAL A 302 0.18 -12.25 -11.73
CA VAL A 302 -1.26 -12.35 -11.99
C VAL A 302 -1.69 -11.23 -12.93
N LEU A 303 -2.25 -11.60 -14.08
CA LEU A 303 -2.74 -10.63 -15.07
C LEU A 303 -4.17 -10.18 -14.77
N ILE A 304 -4.34 -8.89 -14.50
CA ILE A 304 -5.62 -8.18 -14.63
C ILE A 304 -5.57 -7.39 -15.94
N ARG A 305 -6.48 -7.68 -16.87
CA ARG A 305 -6.50 -7.02 -18.19
C ARG A 305 -7.58 -5.94 -18.27
N ARG A 306 -7.18 -4.73 -18.63
CA ARG A 306 -8.06 -3.59 -18.96
C ARG A 306 -8.13 -3.37 -20.48
N PHE A 307 -8.15 -4.46 -21.23
CA PHE A 307 -8.18 -4.48 -22.69
C PHE A 307 -8.89 -5.75 -23.19
N ASP A 308 -9.42 -5.67 -24.41
CA ASP A 308 -10.03 -6.79 -25.12
C ASP A 308 -9.00 -7.72 -25.78
N ILE A 309 -9.39 -8.99 -25.94
CA ILE A 309 -8.49 -10.05 -26.40
C ILE A 309 -8.85 -10.57 -27.79
N LEU A 310 -7.86 -11.14 -28.48
CA LEU A 310 -8.07 -11.89 -29.73
C LEU A 310 -9.06 -13.05 -29.55
N ASP A 311 -9.78 -13.41 -30.61
CA ASP A 311 -10.84 -14.42 -30.55
C ASP A 311 -10.34 -15.78 -30.07
N HIS A 312 -9.18 -16.24 -30.52
CA HIS A 312 -8.63 -17.53 -30.09
C HIS A 312 -8.28 -17.56 -28.58
N LEU A 313 -8.05 -16.40 -27.96
CA LEU A 313 -7.82 -16.29 -26.51
C LEU A 313 -9.13 -16.31 -25.72
N LYS A 314 -10.30 -16.24 -26.36
CA LYS A 314 -11.61 -16.38 -25.69
C LYS A 314 -11.93 -17.84 -25.41
N ASP A 315 -11.48 -18.75 -26.28
CA ASP A 315 -11.80 -20.18 -26.20
C ASP A 315 -10.89 -20.96 -25.24
N ILE A 316 -9.78 -20.36 -24.79
CA ILE A 316 -8.89 -20.99 -23.82
C ILE A 316 -9.56 -21.13 -22.44
N HIS A 317 -8.95 -21.95 -21.57
CA HIS A 317 -9.49 -22.24 -20.23
C HIS A 317 -10.96 -22.72 -20.27
N GLY A 318 -11.31 -23.49 -21.31
CA GLY A 318 -12.67 -24.03 -21.49
C GLY A 318 -13.69 -22.97 -21.88
N GLY A 319 -13.28 -21.94 -22.63
CA GLY A 319 -14.14 -20.82 -23.02
C GLY A 319 -14.27 -19.71 -21.97
N ALA A 320 -13.53 -19.80 -20.86
CA ALA A 320 -13.53 -18.77 -19.82
C ALA A 320 -12.67 -17.53 -20.20
N GLY A 321 -11.83 -17.65 -21.24
CA GLY A 321 -10.99 -16.58 -21.75
C GLY A 321 -9.62 -16.49 -21.07
N TRP A 322 -8.92 -15.36 -21.24
CA TRP A 322 -7.53 -15.17 -20.82
C TRP A 322 -7.37 -13.99 -19.85
N GLY A 323 -6.72 -14.22 -18.72
CA GLY A 323 -6.49 -13.23 -17.65
C GLY A 323 -7.78 -12.82 -16.92
N ILE A 324 -7.62 -12.20 -15.75
CA ILE A 324 -8.75 -11.65 -14.99
C ILE A 324 -9.30 -10.43 -15.75
N CYS A 325 -10.53 -10.56 -16.23
CA CYS A 325 -11.15 -9.58 -17.12
C CYS A 325 -11.64 -8.35 -16.36
N ALA A 326 -11.07 -7.19 -16.67
CA ALA A 326 -11.54 -5.89 -16.19
C ALA A 326 -12.04 -4.99 -17.35
N SER A 327 -12.37 -5.57 -18.51
CA SER A 327 -13.12 -4.86 -19.57
C SER A 327 -14.48 -4.40 -19.03
N GLY A 328 -14.96 -3.23 -19.46
CA GLY A 328 -16.19 -2.63 -18.91
C GLY A 328 -16.00 -1.93 -17.56
N TRP A 329 -14.75 -1.58 -17.22
CA TRP A 329 -14.41 -0.70 -16.10
C TRP A 329 -15.16 0.63 -16.20
N ALA A 330 -15.99 0.95 -15.20
CA ALA A 330 -16.77 2.18 -15.21
C ALA A 330 -15.85 3.40 -15.04
N ASP A 331 -16.03 4.40 -15.89
CA ASP A 331 -15.24 5.62 -15.88
C ASP A 331 -15.57 6.49 -14.66
N ASN A 332 -14.53 7.07 -14.05
CA ASN A 332 -14.60 8.00 -12.92
C ASN A 332 -15.64 7.63 -11.82
N CYS A 333 -15.61 6.39 -11.33
CA CYS A 333 -16.64 5.82 -10.46
C CYS A 333 -16.26 5.80 -8.98
N SER A 334 -17.22 6.05 -8.08
CA SER A 334 -17.04 5.90 -6.63
C SER A 334 -17.18 4.45 -6.14
N ASN A 335 -17.88 3.61 -6.91
CA ASN A 335 -18.02 2.18 -6.69
C ASN A 335 -18.65 1.54 -7.94
N ALA A 336 -17.97 0.60 -8.59
CA ALA A 336 -18.53 -0.18 -9.68
C ALA A 336 -17.95 -1.59 -9.74
N THR A 337 -18.77 -2.57 -10.07
CA THR A 337 -18.35 -3.95 -10.30
C THR A 337 -18.15 -4.17 -11.80
N CYS A 338 -17.00 -4.70 -12.21
CA CYS A 338 -16.76 -5.08 -13.60
C CYS A 338 -17.76 -6.17 -14.04
N PRO A 339 -18.13 -6.23 -15.34
CA PRO A 339 -19.01 -7.28 -15.88
C PRO A 339 -18.56 -8.71 -15.58
N SER A 340 -17.26 -8.95 -15.37
CA SER A 340 -16.73 -10.25 -14.95
C SER A 340 -17.17 -10.70 -13.56
N GLY A 341 -17.62 -9.77 -12.71
CA GLY A 341 -17.94 -10.01 -11.30
C GLY A 341 -16.72 -10.22 -10.40
N GLN A 342 -15.50 -10.19 -10.94
CA GLN A 342 -14.27 -10.48 -10.18
C GLN A 342 -13.59 -9.23 -9.60
N LEU A 343 -14.03 -8.03 -9.97
CA LEU A 343 -13.43 -6.78 -9.52
C LEU A 343 -14.50 -5.76 -9.13
N CYS A 344 -14.32 -5.14 -7.97
CA CYS A 344 -15.12 -4.06 -7.43
C CYS A 344 -14.22 -2.84 -7.21
N ILE A 345 -14.57 -1.70 -7.82
CA ILE A 345 -13.60 -0.65 -8.11
C ILE A 345 -14.11 0.70 -7.62
N GLN A 346 -13.24 1.41 -6.92
CA GLN A 346 -13.35 2.85 -6.70
C GLN A 346 -12.21 3.53 -7.48
N ASP A 347 -12.58 4.30 -8.50
CA ASP A 347 -11.66 5.01 -9.41
C ASP A 347 -12.16 6.43 -9.72
N PHE A 348 -12.57 7.17 -8.68
CA PHE A 348 -12.96 8.58 -8.80
C PHE A 348 -11.70 9.45 -8.95
N TYR A 349 -11.15 9.53 -10.17
CA TYR A 349 -9.86 10.18 -10.42
C TYR A 349 -9.97 11.67 -10.79
N GLU A 350 -11.15 12.16 -11.18
CA GLU A 350 -11.35 13.57 -11.57
C GLU A 350 -11.65 14.47 -10.36
N VAL A 351 -10.63 14.71 -9.53
CA VAL A 351 -10.74 15.69 -8.44
C VAL A 351 -10.48 17.08 -9.02
N LEU A 352 -11.55 17.71 -9.48
CA LEU A 352 -11.48 18.99 -10.21
C LEU A 352 -11.07 20.16 -9.34
N GLU A 353 -11.42 20.14 -8.05
CA GLU A 353 -11.18 21.22 -7.09
C GLU A 353 -10.64 20.63 -5.77
N THR A 354 -9.92 21.44 -5.00
CA THR A 354 -9.33 20.98 -3.73
C THR A 354 -10.36 20.61 -2.67
N GLU A 355 -11.57 21.12 -2.80
CA GLU A 355 -12.75 20.88 -1.97
C GLU A 355 -13.26 19.44 -2.15
N ASN A 356 -13.10 18.87 -3.34
CA ASN A 356 -13.54 17.50 -3.66
C ASN A 356 -12.59 16.44 -3.09
N ILE A 357 -11.44 16.83 -2.53
CA ILE A 357 -10.51 15.91 -1.87
C ILE A 357 -11.17 15.22 -0.67
N GLY A 358 -12.03 15.93 0.06
CA GLY A 358 -12.79 15.34 1.18
C GLY A 358 -13.76 14.24 0.71
N GLU A 359 -14.38 14.43 -0.46
CA GLU A 359 -15.25 13.42 -1.07
C GLU A 359 -14.45 12.19 -1.53
N LYS A 360 -13.28 12.40 -2.16
CA LYS A 360 -12.38 11.29 -2.51
C LYS A 360 -11.95 10.48 -1.28
N ILE A 361 -11.59 11.15 -0.19
CA ILE A 361 -11.25 10.49 1.09
C ILE A 361 -12.41 9.63 1.57
N LYS A 362 -13.65 10.15 1.52
CA LYS A 362 -14.84 9.39 1.90
C LYS A 362 -15.01 8.13 1.03
N TYR A 363 -14.90 8.23 -0.29
CA TYR A 363 -15.01 7.05 -1.17
C TYR A 363 -13.93 6.01 -0.92
N VAL A 364 -12.70 6.44 -0.64
CA VAL A 364 -11.61 5.54 -0.24
C VAL A 364 -11.95 4.78 1.03
N GLN A 365 -12.42 5.48 2.07
CA GLN A 365 -12.79 4.86 3.35
C GLN A 365 -13.96 3.88 3.21
N GLU A 366 -15.01 4.26 2.48
CA GLU A 366 -16.15 3.39 2.21
C GLU A 366 -15.73 2.14 1.43
N HIS A 367 -14.77 2.22 0.51
CA HIS A 367 -14.32 1.06 -0.26
C HIS A 367 -13.42 0.12 0.54
N CYS A 368 -12.58 0.65 1.44
CA CYS A 368 -11.91 -0.18 2.45
C CYS A 368 -12.93 -0.94 3.32
N PHE A 369 -14.00 -0.27 3.70
CA PHE A 369 -15.06 -0.86 4.50
C PHE A 369 -15.79 -2.00 3.77
N ARG A 370 -16.14 -1.81 2.48
CA ARG A 370 -16.73 -2.87 1.65
C ARG A 370 -15.82 -4.10 1.53
N ALA A 371 -14.52 -3.89 1.36
CA ALA A 371 -13.55 -4.98 1.33
C ALA A 371 -13.56 -5.76 2.65
N ALA A 372 -13.54 -5.07 3.79
CA ALA A 372 -13.54 -5.68 5.11
C ALA A 372 -14.81 -6.48 5.45
N GLU A 373 -15.98 -6.07 4.92
CA GLU A 373 -17.26 -6.76 5.14
C GLU A 373 -17.40 -8.05 4.32
N THR A 374 -16.52 -8.32 3.35
CA THR A 374 -16.67 -9.47 2.43
C THR A 374 -16.47 -10.82 3.10
N CYS A 375 -15.66 -10.88 4.16
CA CYS A 375 -15.38 -12.11 4.93
C CYS A 375 -14.96 -13.28 4.03
N TYR A 376 -13.73 -13.22 3.51
CA TYR A 376 -13.22 -14.22 2.55
C TYR A 376 -13.09 -15.63 3.16
N PRO A 377 -13.40 -16.70 2.41
CA PRO A 377 -13.11 -18.07 2.82
C PRO A 377 -11.62 -18.40 2.67
N PHE A 378 -11.21 -19.52 3.28
CA PHE A 378 -9.91 -20.15 3.03
C PHE A 378 -10.09 -21.37 2.10
N GLY A 379 -9.08 -21.64 1.28
CA GLY A 379 -9.07 -22.75 0.34
C GLY A 379 -9.25 -22.33 -1.13
N VAL A 380 -8.97 -23.29 -2.01
CA VAL A 380 -9.14 -23.12 -3.45
C VAL A 380 -10.62 -23.22 -3.81
N LEU A 381 -11.20 -22.12 -4.30
CA LEU A 381 -12.56 -22.10 -4.81
C LEU A 381 -12.65 -22.91 -6.12
N PRO A 382 -13.78 -23.56 -6.45
CA PRO A 382 -13.83 -24.51 -7.57
C PRO A 382 -13.65 -23.86 -8.95
N ASP A 383 -14.24 -22.69 -9.18
CA ASP A 383 -14.28 -22.04 -10.49
C ASP A 383 -14.37 -20.50 -10.39
N HIS A 384 -14.44 -19.84 -11.54
CA HIS A 384 -14.52 -18.38 -11.63
C HIS A 384 -15.88 -17.83 -11.13
N GLU A 385 -16.96 -18.60 -11.21
CA GLU A 385 -18.27 -18.20 -10.69
C GLU A 385 -18.25 -18.13 -9.16
N ALA A 386 -17.66 -19.13 -8.49
CA ALA A 386 -17.47 -19.12 -7.05
C ALA A 386 -16.65 -17.92 -6.57
N THR A 387 -15.64 -17.50 -7.35
CA THR A 387 -14.81 -16.33 -6.99
C THR A 387 -15.53 -14.98 -7.10
N LYS A 388 -16.69 -14.89 -7.78
CA LYS A 388 -17.44 -13.62 -7.92
C LYS A 388 -18.00 -13.11 -6.60
N ALA A 389 -18.27 -14.01 -5.65
CA ALA A 389 -18.68 -13.64 -4.30
C ALA A 389 -17.54 -12.99 -3.48
N HIS A 390 -16.31 -13.11 -3.96
CA HIS A 390 -15.09 -12.70 -3.27
C HIS A 390 -14.18 -11.88 -4.20
N PRO A 391 -14.68 -10.78 -4.78
CA PRO A 391 -13.97 -10.03 -5.81
C PRO A 391 -12.73 -9.33 -5.26
N PHE A 392 -11.82 -8.93 -6.14
CA PHE A 392 -10.82 -7.92 -5.79
C PHE A 392 -11.50 -6.58 -5.56
N TYR A 393 -11.34 -6.00 -4.37
CA TYR A 393 -11.65 -4.59 -4.14
C TYR A 393 -10.43 -3.75 -4.51
N ILE A 394 -10.52 -2.97 -5.58
CA ILE A 394 -9.44 -2.08 -6.03
C ILE A 394 -9.83 -0.63 -5.74
N ASN A 395 -9.00 0.04 -4.94
CA ASN A 395 -9.27 1.34 -4.36
C ASN A 395 -8.19 2.34 -4.77
N PHE A 396 -8.44 3.16 -5.78
CA PHE A 396 -7.48 4.17 -6.21
C PHE A 396 -7.54 5.39 -5.29
N LEU A 397 -6.43 5.71 -4.63
CA LEU A 397 -6.21 6.95 -3.89
C LEU A 397 -5.73 8.07 -4.81
N SER A 398 -5.10 7.69 -5.93
CA SER A 398 -4.70 8.59 -6.99
C SER A 398 -5.89 9.35 -7.56
N ALA A 399 -5.67 10.62 -7.85
CA ALA A 399 -6.57 11.47 -8.62
C ALA A 399 -5.75 12.62 -9.21
N SER A 400 -6.31 13.31 -10.19
CA SER A 400 -5.66 14.48 -10.77
C SER A 400 -6.65 15.43 -11.44
N ASN A 401 -6.25 16.69 -11.54
CA ASN A 401 -6.74 17.59 -12.58
C ASN A 401 -5.55 18.32 -13.18
N PHE A 402 -5.34 18.10 -14.48
CA PHE A 402 -4.20 18.61 -15.24
C PHE A 402 -4.10 20.15 -15.20
N TRP A 403 -5.24 20.84 -15.23
CA TRP A 403 -5.32 22.30 -15.40
C TRP A 403 -5.13 23.08 -14.10
N LYS A 404 -5.13 22.41 -12.94
CA LYS A 404 -5.04 23.05 -11.63
C LYS A 404 -3.86 22.50 -10.84
N LEU A 405 -2.87 23.36 -10.59
CA LEU A 405 -1.65 23.03 -9.85
C LEU A 405 -1.93 22.43 -8.46
N GLY A 406 -3.00 22.88 -7.79
CA GLY A 406 -3.38 22.40 -6.46
C GLY A 406 -3.94 20.97 -6.42
N THR A 407 -4.25 20.40 -7.59
CA THR A 407 -4.85 19.08 -7.79
C THR A 407 -3.97 18.20 -8.69
N TRP A 408 -2.67 18.48 -8.74
CA TRP A 408 -1.70 17.58 -9.34
C TRP A 408 -1.47 16.34 -8.46
N PRO A 409 -1.02 15.21 -9.03
CA PRO A 409 -0.88 13.93 -8.32
C PRO A 409 -0.15 14.05 -6.97
N GLU A 410 0.99 14.74 -6.94
CA GLU A 410 1.77 14.98 -5.71
C GLU A 410 0.95 15.68 -4.61
N LYS A 411 0.15 16.69 -4.99
CA LYS A 411 -0.64 17.50 -4.05
C LYS A 411 -1.81 16.74 -3.48
N ILE A 412 -2.45 15.91 -4.31
CA ILE A 412 -3.55 15.05 -3.89
C ILE A 412 -3.01 13.95 -2.98
N ALA A 413 -1.95 13.25 -3.40
CA ALA A 413 -1.30 12.22 -2.58
C ALA A 413 -0.86 12.76 -1.21
N GLY A 414 -0.34 14.00 -1.17
CA GLY A 414 0.02 14.69 0.07
C GLY A 414 -1.13 14.96 1.06
N LYS A 415 -2.39 14.78 0.64
CA LYS A 415 -3.58 14.84 1.49
C LYS A 415 -4.25 13.48 1.66
N LEU A 416 -4.32 12.67 0.59
CA LEU A 416 -4.97 11.36 0.58
C LEU A 416 -4.18 10.33 1.37
N ASN A 417 -2.86 10.24 1.18
CA ASN A 417 -2.06 9.23 1.85
C ASN A 417 -2.11 9.41 3.38
N PRO A 418 -1.94 10.62 3.95
CA PRO A 418 -2.05 10.80 5.39
C PRO A 418 -3.46 10.59 5.94
N ALA A 419 -4.50 10.94 5.17
CA ALA A 419 -5.88 10.67 5.57
C ALA A 419 -6.20 9.16 5.57
N ALA A 420 -5.62 8.40 4.65
CA ALA A 420 -5.71 6.95 4.62
C ALA A 420 -4.94 6.33 5.81
N VAL A 421 -3.73 6.82 6.12
CA VAL A 421 -2.98 6.40 7.32
C VAL A 421 -3.79 6.64 8.58
N ASP A 422 -4.37 7.85 8.75
CA ASP A 422 -5.23 8.19 9.89
C ASP A 422 -6.40 7.22 10.03
N TYR A 423 -7.11 6.96 8.92
CA TYR A 423 -8.24 6.03 8.89
C TYR A 423 -7.83 4.60 9.27
N LEU A 424 -6.77 4.07 8.66
CA LEU A 424 -6.28 2.72 8.94
C LEU A 424 -5.83 2.57 10.40
N CYS A 425 -5.10 3.56 10.92
CA CYS A 425 -4.63 3.57 12.29
C CYS A 425 -5.79 3.60 13.30
N ARG A 426 -6.81 4.43 13.08
CA ARG A 426 -7.80 4.71 14.13
C ARG A 426 -9.14 4.03 13.95
N LYS A 427 -9.64 3.91 12.72
CA LYS A 427 -11.07 3.66 12.44
C LYS A 427 -11.33 2.37 11.66
N HIS A 428 -10.39 1.95 10.81
CA HIS A 428 -10.56 0.71 10.04
C HIS A 428 -10.60 -0.49 11.00
N GLY A 429 -11.55 -1.40 10.81
CA GLY A 429 -11.71 -2.57 11.66
C GLY A 429 -12.45 -2.37 12.97
N GLU A 430 -13.16 -1.25 13.21
CA GLU A 430 -13.94 -1.08 14.45
C GLU A 430 -15.13 -2.06 14.60
N LYS A 431 -15.52 -2.79 13.55
CA LYS A 431 -16.57 -3.84 13.62
C LYS A 431 -15.96 -5.22 13.84
N ASP A 432 -16.48 -5.95 14.82
CA ASP A 432 -15.94 -7.25 15.27
C ASP A 432 -16.06 -8.38 14.23
N ASP A 433 -17.10 -8.34 13.39
CA ASP A 433 -17.44 -9.42 12.43
C ASP A 433 -16.82 -9.26 11.03
N CYS A 434 -15.85 -8.35 10.86
CA CYS A 434 -15.18 -8.11 9.58
C CYS A 434 -13.80 -8.76 9.52
N ASP A 435 -13.30 -9.06 8.33
CA ASP A 435 -11.95 -9.63 8.14
C ASP A 435 -10.83 -8.58 8.08
N TRP A 436 -11.22 -7.31 8.08
CA TRP A 436 -10.36 -6.11 8.08
C TRP A 436 -9.48 -5.99 6.83
N SER A 437 -9.80 -6.72 5.76
CA SER A 437 -9.16 -6.49 4.46
C SER A 437 -9.36 -5.05 4.03
N THR A 438 -8.31 -4.41 3.52
CA THR A 438 -8.41 -3.11 2.87
C THR A 438 -8.71 -3.24 1.38
N GLY A 439 -8.67 -4.47 0.85
CA GLY A 439 -8.47 -4.73 -0.58
C GLY A 439 -7.12 -4.19 -1.06
N ILE A 440 -7.04 -3.90 -2.36
CA ILE A 440 -5.89 -3.29 -3.01
C ILE A 440 -6.01 -1.77 -2.94
N LEU A 441 -5.10 -1.11 -2.23
CA LEU A 441 -5.02 0.35 -2.15
C LEU A 441 -3.98 0.86 -3.14
N VAL A 442 -4.42 1.46 -4.24
CA VAL A 442 -3.55 1.94 -5.33
C VAL A 442 -3.20 3.40 -5.11
N THR A 443 -1.91 3.68 -4.94
CA THR A 443 -1.41 4.94 -4.38
C THR A 443 -0.48 5.70 -5.32
N ASP A 444 -0.36 7.00 -5.06
CA ASP A 444 0.59 7.90 -5.70
C ASP A 444 1.61 8.37 -4.66
N TRP A 445 2.86 8.61 -5.08
CA TRP A 445 3.92 9.25 -4.29
C TRP A 445 4.28 8.57 -2.94
N VAL A 446 4.03 7.27 -2.79
CA VAL A 446 4.58 6.50 -1.66
C VAL A 446 6.10 6.36 -1.77
N GLY A 447 6.80 6.20 -0.65
CA GLY A 447 8.26 6.09 -0.59
C GLY A 447 9.02 7.41 -0.69
N LEU A 448 8.31 8.54 -0.91
CA LEU A 448 8.93 9.86 -0.93
C LEU A 448 9.67 10.12 0.40
N ASP A 449 10.96 10.47 0.31
CA ASP A 449 11.83 10.69 1.47
C ASP A 449 11.87 9.49 2.45
N GLY A 450 11.72 8.27 1.93
CA GLY A 450 11.73 7.03 2.72
C GLY A 450 10.44 6.80 3.53
N ASP A 451 9.39 7.57 3.28
CA ASP A 451 8.11 7.37 3.93
C ASP A 451 7.29 6.24 3.30
N TRP A 452 7.18 5.16 4.06
CA TRP A 452 6.44 3.95 3.71
C TRP A 452 5.31 3.66 4.69
N ASP A 453 4.89 4.63 5.50
CA ASP A 453 3.93 4.40 6.60
C ASP A 453 2.57 3.91 6.08
N LEU A 454 2.06 4.48 4.99
CA LEU A 454 0.83 3.98 4.36
C LEU A 454 0.99 2.53 3.91
N VAL A 455 2.11 2.18 3.28
CA VAL A 455 2.37 0.80 2.84
C VAL A 455 2.47 -0.15 4.05
N ARG A 456 3.13 0.27 5.13
CA ARG A 456 3.21 -0.48 6.39
C ARG A 456 1.83 -0.67 7.03
N CYS A 457 0.97 0.34 7.05
CA CYS A 457 -0.41 0.22 7.52
C CYS A 457 -1.14 -0.86 6.73
N ILE A 458 -1.08 -0.81 5.39
CA ILE A 458 -1.79 -1.74 4.50
C ILE A 458 -1.30 -3.17 4.71
N VAL A 459 0.02 -3.40 4.65
CA VAL A 459 0.60 -4.73 4.87
C VAL A 459 0.26 -5.24 6.27
N GLY A 460 0.36 -4.38 7.28
CA GLY A 460 0.09 -4.71 8.67
C GLY A 460 -1.35 -5.19 8.94
N MET A 461 -2.34 -4.75 8.14
CA MET A 461 -3.72 -5.24 8.27
C MET A 461 -3.86 -6.75 8.01
N ASN A 462 -2.93 -7.37 7.28
CA ASN A 462 -2.94 -8.81 7.07
C ASN A 462 -2.68 -9.61 8.37
N ALA A 463 -2.23 -8.97 9.46
CA ALA A 463 -2.11 -9.63 10.76
C ALA A 463 -3.47 -10.16 11.27
N ARG A 464 -4.58 -9.48 10.96
CA ARG A 464 -5.93 -9.93 11.32
C ARG A 464 -6.31 -11.20 10.58
N LEU A 465 -5.98 -11.25 9.29
CA LEU A 465 -6.18 -12.42 8.45
C LEU A 465 -5.37 -13.62 8.96
N LYS A 466 -4.09 -13.39 9.30
CA LYS A 466 -3.21 -14.40 9.91
C LYS A 466 -3.81 -14.98 11.20
N LEU A 467 -4.29 -14.12 12.11
CA LEU A 467 -4.96 -14.57 13.34
C LEU A 467 -6.20 -15.44 13.04
N ARG A 468 -6.96 -15.13 11.99
CA ARG A 468 -8.12 -15.93 11.58
C ARG A 468 -7.69 -17.30 11.03
N GLN A 469 -6.57 -17.37 10.30
CA GLN A 469 -6.00 -18.63 9.82
C GLN A 469 -5.57 -19.55 10.96
N ASP A 470 -4.98 -18.98 12.01
CA ASP A 470 -4.52 -19.75 13.16
C ASP A 470 -5.69 -20.30 13.97
N ARG A 471 -6.79 -19.53 14.09
CA ARG A 471 -8.04 -20.00 14.74
C ARG A 471 -8.74 -21.11 13.95
N HIS A 472 -8.82 -20.98 12.63
CA HIS A 472 -9.47 -21.97 11.76
C HIS A 472 -8.79 -23.35 11.80
N GLU A 473 -7.50 -23.42 12.10
CA GLU A 473 -6.79 -24.69 12.33
C GLU A 473 -7.03 -25.29 13.72
N GLY A 474 -7.31 -24.47 14.73
CA GLY A 474 -7.65 -24.98 16.07
C GLY A 474 -9.00 -25.68 16.13
N ASP A 475 -9.90 -25.36 15.19
CA ASP A 475 -11.27 -25.87 15.11
C ASP A 475 -11.44 -27.07 14.16
N ASN A 476 -10.47 -27.34 13.28
CA ASN A 476 -10.43 -28.49 12.35
C ASN A 476 -9.54 -29.62 12.89
#